data_AF-A0A538CWZ2-F1
#
_entry.id   AF-A0A538CWZ2-F1
#
_cell.length_a   1.000
_cell.length_b   1.000
_cell.length_c   1.000
_cell.angle_alpha   90.00
_cell.angle_beta   90.00
_cell.angle_gamma   90.00
#
_symmetry.space_group_name_H-M   'P 1'
#
loop_
_entity.id
_entity.type
_entity.pdbx_description
1 polymer ?
#
loop_
_entity_poly.entity_id
_entity_poly.type
_entity_poly.pdbx_seq_one_letter_code
_entity_poly.pdbx_strand_id
1 'polypeptide(L)'
;AVIDPGLPGPESWNALVSRLDAAGYEVRNVHTAVITHSHFDHFGGANQLRDEAGCDVLTHDSFRSAFDMHELGENPDAEIDVNDENDIAKFRERFIRKTPWGTQWRPPDDEDLRRMLKHGRGAFQLLPQPSIRVVDAQIVRLARREWLAVHTPGHTGDHLCLYDPEHGLCDRRRPLGRVFCIIAPDARLRGDHGSSRTRSSVPRSRRPR
;
A
#
# COMPACT_ATOMS: atom_id res chain seq x y z
N ALA A 1 14.99 -5.96 4.31
CA ALA A 1 13.52 -5.88 4.24
C ALA A 1 13.10 -5.08 3.02
N VAL A 2 11.92 -5.38 2.48
CA VAL A 2 11.22 -4.57 1.46
C VAL A 2 9.99 -3.98 2.12
N ILE A 3 9.64 -2.73 1.79
CA ILE A 3 8.39 -2.10 2.21
C ILE A 3 7.53 -1.95 0.96
N ASP A 4 6.28 -2.43 1.05
CA ASP A 4 5.27 -2.42 0.00
C ASP A 4 5.75 -3.03 -1.33
N PRO A 5 5.69 -4.37 -1.49
CA PRO A 5 6.18 -5.08 -2.68
C PRO A 5 5.40 -4.83 -3.99
N GLY A 6 4.60 -3.77 -4.06
CA GLY A 6 3.99 -3.30 -5.29
C GLY A 6 2.72 -4.06 -5.69
N LEU A 7 2.30 -3.79 -6.93
CA LEU A 7 1.19 -4.45 -7.61
C LEU A 7 1.46 -5.94 -7.86
N PRO A 8 0.41 -6.77 -8.01
CA PRO A 8 0.58 -8.14 -8.49
C PRO A 8 0.97 -8.15 -9.98
N GLY A 9 1.66 -9.22 -10.40
CA GLY A 9 1.93 -9.49 -11.82
C GLY A 9 3.38 -9.27 -12.26
N PRO A 10 3.73 -9.74 -13.47
CA PRO A 10 5.12 -9.90 -13.91
C PRO A 10 5.85 -8.56 -14.10
N GLU A 11 5.16 -7.51 -14.52
CA GLU A 11 5.79 -6.19 -14.71
C GLU A 11 6.27 -5.60 -13.38
N SER A 12 5.40 -5.58 -12.38
CA SER A 12 5.72 -5.11 -11.02
C SER A 12 6.82 -5.96 -10.40
N TRP A 13 6.74 -7.29 -10.54
CA TRP A 13 7.76 -8.22 -10.07
C TRP A 13 9.13 -7.96 -10.70
N ASN A 14 9.21 -7.86 -12.03
CA ASN A 14 10.46 -7.60 -12.73
C ASN A 14 11.05 -6.25 -12.31
N ALA A 15 10.21 -5.24 -12.09
CA ALA A 15 10.65 -3.94 -11.60
C ALA A 15 11.18 -4.01 -10.15
N LEU A 16 10.58 -4.84 -9.28
CA LEU A 16 11.10 -5.10 -7.93
C LEU A 16 12.47 -5.80 -7.98
N VAL A 17 12.58 -6.89 -8.74
CA VAL A 17 13.82 -7.66 -8.91
C VAL A 17 14.94 -6.78 -9.47
N SER A 18 14.65 -5.99 -10.51
CA SER A 18 15.64 -5.08 -11.11
C SER A 18 16.12 -4.01 -10.13
N ARG A 19 15.25 -3.50 -9.25
CA ARG A 19 15.64 -2.53 -8.21
C ARG A 19 16.46 -3.16 -7.09
N LEU A 20 16.17 -4.40 -6.70
CA LEU A 20 16.99 -5.16 -5.76
C LEU A 20 18.39 -5.37 -6.33
N ASP A 21 18.47 -5.84 -7.58
CA ASP A 21 19.75 -6.08 -8.29
C ASP A 21 20.58 -4.78 -8.41
N ALA A 22 19.94 -3.68 -8.81
CA ALA A 22 20.58 -2.37 -8.86
C ALA A 22 21.10 -1.88 -7.49
N ALA A 23 20.49 -2.35 -6.39
CA ALA A 23 20.93 -2.09 -5.03
C ALA A 23 21.97 -3.12 -4.51
N GLY A 24 22.38 -4.10 -5.33
CA GLY A 24 23.33 -5.14 -4.99
C GLY A 24 22.73 -6.28 -4.15
N TYR A 25 21.42 -6.49 -4.24
CA TYR A 25 20.69 -7.53 -3.51
C TYR A 25 19.95 -8.46 -4.46
N GLU A 26 19.83 -9.71 -4.06
CA GLU A 26 18.98 -10.70 -4.69
C GLU A 26 17.65 -10.84 -3.92
N VAL A 27 16.61 -11.39 -4.57
CA VAL A 27 15.31 -11.65 -3.95
C VAL A 27 15.44 -12.42 -2.64
N ARG A 28 16.26 -13.49 -2.62
CA ARG A 28 16.53 -14.31 -1.43
C ARG A 28 17.19 -13.55 -0.27
N ASN A 29 17.69 -12.33 -0.48
CA ASN A 29 18.22 -11.51 0.62
C ASN A 29 17.12 -10.77 1.38
N VAL A 30 15.88 -10.77 0.87
CA VAL A 30 14.75 -10.14 1.53
C VAL A 30 14.28 -11.03 2.67
N HIS A 31 14.57 -10.63 3.91
CA HIS A 31 14.14 -11.37 5.10
C HIS A 31 12.70 -11.03 5.56
N THR A 32 12.17 -9.86 5.20
CA THR A 32 10.83 -9.40 5.60
C THR A 32 10.25 -8.47 4.55
N ALA A 33 8.98 -8.68 4.20
CA ALA A 33 8.10 -7.78 3.48
C ALA A 33 7.21 -7.04 4.49
N VAL A 34 7.34 -5.72 4.57
CA VAL A 34 6.46 -4.87 5.38
C VAL A 34 5.36 -4.34 4.48
N ILE A 35 4.10 -4.48 4.91
CA ILE A 35 2.95 -3.93 4.20
C ILE A 35 2.39 -2.80 5.05
N THR A 36 2.35 -1.60 4.47
CA THR A 36 1.85 -0.41 5.16
C THR A 36 0.34 -0.43 5.31
N HIS A 37 -0.41 -0.91 4.32
CA HIS A 37 -1.86 -1.02 4.39
C HIS A 37 -2.46 -1.98 3.35
N SER A 38 -3.75 -2.28 3.50
CA SER A 38 -4.53 -3.24 2.71
C SER A 38 -4.92 -2.78 1.30
N HIS A 39 -4.12 -1.94 0.63
CA HIS A 39 -4.30 -1.65 -0.78
C HIS A 39 -3.45 -2.59 -1.64
N PHE A 40 -4.01 -3.03 -2.78
CA PHE A 40 -3.43 -4.09 -3.60
C PHE A 40 -2.09 -3.72 -4.24
N ASP A 41 -1.83 -2.43 -4.44
CA ASP A 41 -0.54 -1.90 -4.89
C ASP A 41 0.53 -1.87 -3.79
N HIS A 42 0.14 -2.12 -2.53
CA HIS A 42 1.08 -2.23 -1.41
C HIS A 42 1.40 -3.68 -1.07
N PHE A 43 0.45 -4.61 -1.21
CA PHE A 43 0.67 -6.02 -0.85
C PHE A 43 0.75 -7.00 -2.03
N GLY A 44 0.47 -6.56 -3.25
CA GLY A 44 0.27 -7.43 -4.41
C GLY A 44 1.44 -8.36 -4.73
N GLY A 45 2.67 -7.91 -4.50
CA GLY A 45 3.87 -8.75 -4.65
C GLY A 45 4.25 -9.58 -3.41
N ALA A 46 3.53 -9.49 -2.29
CA ALA A 46 3.96 -10.06 -1.01
C ALA A 46 3.97 -11.59 -0.98
N ASN A 47 2.95 -12.25 -1.56
CA ASN A 47 2.90 -13.71 -1.64
C ASN A 47 4.05 -14.25 -2.50
N GLN A 48 4.27 -13.68 -3.69
CA GLN A 48 5.38 -14.08 -4.55
C GLN A 48 6.74 -13.85 -3.89
N LEU A 49 6.91 -12.71 -3.21
CA LEU A 49 8.15 -12.41 -2.47
C LEU A 49 8.38 -13.41 -1.33
N ARG A 50 7.33 -13.81 -0.62
CA ARG A 50 7.41 -14.87 0.40
C ARG A 50 7.78 -16.22 -0.21
N ASP A 51 7.17 -16.59 -1.33
CA ASP A 51 7.40 -17.89 -1.97
C ASP A 51 8.84 -18.00 -2.51
N GLU A 52 9.39 -16.91 -3.05
CA GLU A 52 10.74 -16.85 -3.65
C GLU A 52 11.84 -16.61 -2.62
N ALA A 53 11.59 -15.81 -1.58
CA ALA A 53 12.60 -15.43 -0.58
C ALA A 53 12.46 -16.15 0.77
N GLY A 54 11.33 -16.80 1.04
CA GLY A 54 10.99 -17.34 2.36
C GLY A 54 10.83 -16.25 3.43
N CYS A 55 10.48 -15.03 3.04
CA CYS A 55 10.47 -13.87 3.93
C CYS A 55 9.26 -13.81 4.86
N ASP A 56 9.42 -13.17 6.01
CA ASP A 56 8.29 -12.80 6.88
C ASP A 56 7.40 -11.73 6.23
N VAL A 57 6.11 -11.72 6.57
CA VAL A 57 5.17 -10.68 6.17
C VAL A 57 4.72 -9.93 7.43
N LEU A 58 5.09 -8.65 7.53
CA LEU A 58 4.78 -7.79 8.65
C LEU A 58 3.68 -6.79 8.29
N THR A 59 2.63 -6.75 9.11
CA THR A 59 1.49 -5.83 8.96
C THR A 59 1.07 -5.24 10.30
N HIS A 60 0.25 -4.19 10.29
CA HIS A 60 -0.50 -3.85 11.50
C HIS A 60 -1.47 -4.98 11.87
N ASP A 61 -1.81 -5.11 13.14
CA ASP A 61 -2.77 -6.10 13.63
C ASP A 61 -4.14 -5.94 12.96
N SER A 62 -4.56 -4.70 12.71
CA SER A 62 -5.81 -4.41 12.00
C SER A 62 -5.78 -4.66 10.50
N PHE A 63 -4.66 -5.16 9.93
CA PHE A 63 -4.55 -5.51 8.51
C PHE A 63 -5.59 -6.54 8.15
N ARG A 64 -6.53 -6.08 7.32
CA ARG A 64 -7.68 -6.82 6.81
C ARG A 64 -7.99 -6.23 5.45
N SER A 65 -8.13 -7.07 4.45
CA SER A 65 -8.74 -6.62 3.19
C SER A 65 -10.25 -6.62 3.32
N ALA A 66 -10.93 -5.68 2.66
CA ALA A 66 -12.38 -5.73 2.51
C ALA A 66 -12.86 -7.05 1.85
N PHE A 67 -11.94 -7.73 1.16
CA PHE A 67 -12.13 -9.01 0.48
C PHE A 67 -11.60 -10.21 1.28
N ASP A 68 -11.16 -10.03 2.53
CA ASP A 68 -10.73 -11.14 3.39
C ASP A 68 -11.96 -11.91 3.91
N MET A 69 -12.19 -13.10 3.34
CA MET A 69 -13.33 -13.97 3.65
C MET A 69 -13.04 -14.94 4.80
N HIS A 70 -11.79 -15.10 5.22
CA HIS A 70 -11.39 -16.08 6.23
C HIS A 70 -11.74 -15.67 7.67
N GLU A 71 -11.77 -14.37 7.96
CA GLU A 71 -12.10 -13.87 9.31
C GLU A 71 -13.59 -13.90 9.65
N LEU A 72 -14.46 -14.34 8.72
CA LEU A 72 -15.91 -14.28 8.88
C LEU A 72 -16.54 -15.61 9.30
N GLY A 73 -15.83 -16.74 9.24
CA GLY A 73 -16.44 -18.07 9.44
C GLY A 73 -17.58 -18.38 8.43
N GLU A 74 -17.78 -17.51 7.45
CA GLU A 74 -18.66 -17.72 6.32
C GLU A 74 -17.90 -18.48 5.24
N ASN A 75 -18.66 -19.22 4.42
CA ASN A 75 -18.12 -20.09 3.39
C ASN A 75 -17.15 -19.26 2.50
N PRO A 76 -15.86 -19.62 2.38
CA PRO A 76 -14.91 -18.87 1.55
C PRO A 76 -15.31 -18.83 0.07
N ASP A 77 -16.25 -19.71 -0.33
CA ASP A 77 -16.87 -19.78 -1.66
C ASP A 77 -18.15 -18.94 -1.80
N ALA A 78 -18.58 -18.22 -0.74
CA ALA A 78 -19.72 -17.31 -0.82
C ALA A 78 -19.33 -16.11 -1.69
N GLU A 79 -19.69 -16.16 -2.97
CA GLU A 79 -19.56 -15.02 -3.87
C GLU A 79 -20.42 -13.87 -3.35
N ILE A 80 -19.83 -12.69 -3.17
CA ILE A 80 -20.60 -11.45 -2.97
C ILE A 80 -21.27 -11.14 -4.31
N ASP A 81 -22.60 -11.22 -4.38
CA ASP A 81 -23.33 -10.82 -5.57
C ASP A 81 -23.35 -9.29 -5.66
N VAL A 82 -22.70 -8.77 -6.70
CA VAL A 82 -22.60 -7.33 -6.97
C VAL A 82 -23.93 -6.68 -7.35
N ASN A 83 -24.94 -7.50 -7.65
CA ASN A 83 -26.30 -7.06 -7.97
C ASN A 83 -27.28 -7.23 -6.80
N ASP A 84 -26.89 -7.90 -5.72
CA ASP A 84 -27.74 -8.10 -4.54
C ASP A 84 -27.55 -6.96 -3.53
N GLU A 85 -28.65 -6.33 -3.12
CA GLU A 85 -28.61 -5.18 -2.21
C GLU A 85 -28.18 -5.55 -0.79
N ASN A 86 -28.47 -6.76 -0.33
CA ASN A 86 -28.11 -7.25 1.00
C ASN A 86 -26.60 -7.53 1.07
N ASP A 87 -26.02 -8.06 0.01
CA ASP A 87 -24.57 -8.26 -0.12
C ASP A 87 -23.79 -6.95 -0.20
N ILE A 88 -24.32 -5.94 -0.91
CA ILE A 88 -23.75 -4.59 -0.91
C ILE A 88 -23.83 -3.96 0.48
N ALA A 89 -24.95 -4.10 1.19
CA ALA A 89 -25.12 -3.58 2.54
C ALA A 89 -24.13 -4.23 3.53
N LYS A 90 -23.98 -5.56 3.47
CA LYS A 90 -22.97 -6.29 4.26
C LYS A 90 -21.56 -5.82 3.93
N PHE A 91 -21.23 -5.68 2.64
CA PHE A 91 -19.92 -5.19 2.21
C PHE A 91 -19.66 -3.76 2.71
N ARG A 92 -20.68 -2.89 2.68
CA ARG A 92 -20.63 -1.53 3.22
C ARG A 92 -20.33 -1.50 4.71
N GLU A 93 -20.97 -2.37 5.49
CA GLU A 93 -20.72 -2.50 6.93
C GLU A 93 -19.27 -2.88 7.24
N ARG A 94 -18.60 -3.67 6.38
CA ARG A 94 -17.17 -4.06 6.58
C ARG A 94 -16.23 -2.87 6.66
N PHE A 95 -16.59 -1.77 6.01
CA PHE A 95 -15.79 -0.57 6.05
C PHE A 95 -16.14 0.36 7.21
N ILE A 96 -17.28 0.17 7.85
CA ILE A 96 -17.67 0.99 9.00
C ILE A 96 -16.79 0.59 10.18
N ARG A 97 -15.78 1.42 10.47
CA ARG A 97 -14.89 1.24 11.61
C ARG A 97 -14.78 2.51 12.41
N LYS A 98 -14.78 2.35 13.74
CA LYS A 98 -14.43 3.43 14.65
C LYS A 98 -12.91 3.50 14.73
N THR A 99 -12.36 4.66 14.42
CA THR A 99 -10.93 4.89 14.57
C THR A 99 -10.60 5.09 16.05
N PRO A 100 -9.34 4.84 16.48
CA PRO A 100 -8.85 5.18 17.81
C PRO A 100 -9.05 6.67 18.19
N TRP A 101 -9.30 7.52 17.20
CA TRP A 101 -9.40 8.98 17.30
C TRP A 101 -10.86 9.41 17.51
N GLY A 102 -11.79 8.45 17.62
CA GLY A 102 -13.21 8.67 17.87
C GLY A 102 -14.04 8.96 16.62
N THR A 103 -13.43 9.03 15.44
CA THR A 103 -14.15 9.23 14.17
C THR A 103 -14.63 7.89 13.59
N GLN A 104 -15.69 7.94 12.80
CA GLN A 104 -16.20 6.78 12.06
C GLN A 104 -15.88 6.95 10.58
N TRP A 105 -15.29 5.93 9.98
CA TRP A 105 -15.04 5.94 8.54
C TRP A 105 -16.36 5.91 7.78
N ARG A 106 -16.50 6.77 6.76
CA ARG A 106 -17.68 6.81 5.91
C ARG A 106 -17.47 5.88 4.72
N PRO A 107 -18.35 4.90 4.50
CA PRO A 107 -18.26 4.05 3.33
C PRO A 107 -18.39 4.81 2.02
N PRO A 108 -17.79 4.30 0.92
CA PRO A 108 -18.07 4.77 -0.43
C PRO A 108 -19.56 4.62 -0.71
N ASP A 109 -20.03 5.32 -1.73
CA ASP A 109 -21.40 5.14 -2.19
C ASP A 109 -21.59 3.75 -2.84
N ASP A 110 -22.84 3.35 -3.03
CA ASP A 110 -23.17 2.02 -3.51
C ASP A 110 -22.67 1.80 -4.97
N GLU A 111 -22.49 2.86 -5.76
CA GLU A 111 -21.94 2.77 -7.12
C GLU A 111 -20.44 2.44 -7.08
N ASP A 112 -19.69 3.14 -6.23
CA ASP A 112 -18.28 2.88 -5.98
C ASP A 112 -18.07 1.49 -5.37
N LEU A 113 -18.93 1.05 -4.45
CA LEU A 113 -18.88 -0.30 -3.87
C LEU A 113 -19.10 -1.37 -4.95
N ARG A 114 -20.09 -1.20 -5.84
CA ARG A 114 -20.31 -2.10 -6.98
C ARG A 114 -19.10 -2.12 -7.91
N ARG A 115 -18.46 -0.98 -8.16
CA ARG A 115 -17.23 -0.90 -8.96
C ARG A 115 -16.11 -1.67 -8.27
N MET A 116 -15.90 -1.47 -6.97
CA MET A 116 -14.88 -2.17 -6.18
C MET A 116 -15.11 -3.69 -6.19
N LEU A 117 -16.33 -4.16 -6.01
CA LEU A 117 -16.65 -5.59 -6.03
C LEU A 117 -16.41 -6.22 -7.42
N LYS A 118 -16.76 -5.51 -8.50
CA LYS A 118 -16.50 -5.98 -9.88
C LYS A 118 -15.00 -6.10 -10.18
N HIS A 119 -14.19 -5.14 -9.74
CA HIS A 119 -12.74 -5.13 -9.97
C HIS A 119 -11.95 -5.95 -8.92
N GLY A 120 -12.57 -6.25 -7.77
CA GLY A 120 -12.00 -7.03 -6.68
C GLY A 120 -12.22 -8.54 -6.80
N ARG A 121 -13.00 -9.01 -7.80
CA ARG A 121 -13.13 -10.46 -8.09
C ARG A 121 -11.75 -11.05 -8.35
N GLY A 122 -11.29 -11.95 -7.46
CA GLY A 122 -9.97 -12.58 -7.49
C GLY A 122 -8.89 -11.92 -6.62
N ALA A 123 -9.11 -10.70 -6.13
CA ALA A 123 -8.14 -10.01 -5.26
C ALA A 123 -7.96 -10.71 -3.90
N PHE A 124 -8.95 -11.50 -3.45
CA PHE A 124 -8.87 -12.30 -2.23
C PHE A 124 -7.78 -13.38 -2.30
N GLN A 125 -7.54 -13.97 -3.47
CA GLN A 125 -6.48 -14.97 -3.66
C GLN A 125 -5.08 -14.37 -3.54
N LEU A 126 -4.97 -13.04 -3.65
CA LEU A 126 -3.72 -12.29 -3.57
C LEU A 126 -3.43 -11.80 -2.15
N LEU A 127 -4.32 -12.04 -1.18
CA LEU A 127 -4.11 -11.58 0.18
C LEU A 127 -2.95 -12.34 0.84
N PRO A 128 -1.90 -11.65 1.30
CA PRO A 128 -0.85 -12.30 2.03
C PRO A 128 -1.31 -12.59 3.45
N GLN A 129 -0.90 -13.75 3.95
CA GLN A 129 -1.05 -14.10 5.36
C GLN A 129 0.10 -13.46 6.15
N PRO A 130 -0.18 -12.52 7.07
CA PRO A 130 0.85 -11.92 7.91
C PRO A 130 1.48 -12.97 8.84
N SER A 131 2.80 -13.07 8.84
CA SER A 131 3.54 -13.87 9.85
C SER A 131 3.85 -13.04 11.10
N ILE A 132 3.89 -11.71 10.97
CA ILE A 132 4.12 -10.77 12.06
C ILE A 132 3.03 -9.71 12.04
N ARG A 133 2.30 -9.60 13.15
CA ARG A 133 1.32 -8.53 13.39
C ARG A 133 1.81 -7.62 14.51
N VAL A 134 1.66 -6.32 14.30
CA VAL A 134 2.15 -5.30 15.24
C VAL A 134 1.02 -4.36 15.62
N VAL A 135 1.01 -3.91 16.87
CA VAL A 135 0.04 -2.92 17.36
C VAL A 135 0.67 -1.53 17.45
N ASP A 136 -0.16 -0.51 17.67
CA ASP A 136 0.30 0.85 17.90
C ASP A 136 1.33 0.92 19.05
N ALA A 137 2.34 1.76 18.85
CA ALA A 137 3.48 1.98 19.75
C ALA A 137 4.34 0.72 20.06
N GLN A 138 4.16 -0.39 19.35
CA GLN A 138 5.02 -1.57 19.50
C GLN A 138 6.40 -1.31 18.88
N ILE A 139 7.47 -1.64 19.61
CA ILE A 139 8.82 -1.66 19.05
C ILE A 139 9.05 -2.97 18.28
N VAL A 140 9.53 -2.84 17.05
CA VAL A 140 9.85 -3.97 16.17
C VAL A 140 11.30 -3.89 15.74
N ARG A 141 11.97 -5.05 15.72
CA ARG A 141 13.36 -5.13 15.29
C ARG A 141 13.42 -5.59 13.84
N LEU A 142 13.79 -4.68 12.93
CA LEU A 142 13.89 -4.93 11.49
C LEU A 142 15.24 -4.43 10.98
N ALA A 143 15.88 -5.24 10.13
CA ALA A 143 17.18 -4.91 9.54
C ALA A 143 18.25 -4.50 10.57
N ARG A 144 18.27 -5.17 11.74
CA ARG A 144 19.18 -4.90 12.88
C ARG A 144 18.96 -3.53 13.55
N ARG A 145 17.81 -2.90 13.34
CA ARG A 145 17.42 -1.62 13.96
C ARG A 145 16.08 -1.76 14.67
N GLU A 146 15.84 -0.90 15.62
CA GLU A 146 14.55 -0.76 16.30
C GLU A 146 13.69 0.28 15.60
N TRP A 147 12.42 -0.04 15.43
CA TRP A 147 11.43 0.82 14.81
C TRP A 147 10.19 0.86 15.69
N LEU A 148 9.61 2.03 15.88
CA LEU A 148 8.32 2.22 16.53
C LEU A 148 7.20 2.06 15.49
N ALA A 149 6.32 1.09 15.69
CA ALA A 149 5.07 0.99 14.96
C ALA A 149 4.14 2.14 15.36
N VAL A 150 3.63 2.88 14.39
CA VAL A 150 2.69 3.98 14.58
C VAL A 150 1.46 3.67 13.75
N HIS A 151 0.34 3.42 14.41
CA HIS A 151 -0.95 3.18 13.77
C HIS A 151 -1.56 4.52 13.34
N THR A 152 -1.74 4.71 12.04
CA THR A 152 -2.23 5.98 11.48
C THR A 152 -3.51 5.78 10.66
N PRO A 153 -4.60 5.27 11.28
CA PRO A 153 -5.82 4.98 10.56
C PRO A 153 -6.46 6.26 10.02
N GLY A 154 -6.94 6.20 8.78
CA GLY A 154 -7.57 7.33 8.09
C GLY A 154 -7.77 7.04 6.62
N HIS A 155 -6.67 6.90 5.87
CA HIS A 155 -6.67 6.43 4.48
C HIS A 155 -7.21 5.00 4.40
N THR A 156 -6.67 4.12 5.24
CA THR A 156 -7.24 2.80 5.56
C THR A 156 -7.29 2.61 7.07
N GLY A 157 -8.07 1.63 7.54
CA GLY A 157 -8.18 1.32 8.97
C GLY A 157 -6.95 0.64 9.57
N ASP A 158 -6.07 0.10 8.73
CA ASP A 158 -4.92 -0.72 9.10
C ASP A 158 -3.57 -0.06 8.84
N HIS A 159 -3.57 1.21 8.45
CA HIS A 159 -2.36 1.90 8.01
C HIS A 159 -1.27 1.93 9.09
N LEU A 160 -0.09 1.46 8.71
CA LEU A 160 1.11 1.33 9.54
C LEU A 160 2.22 2.25 9.05
N CYS A 161 2.78 3.01 9.97
CA CYS A 161 4.05 3.71 9.81
C CYS A 161 5.11 3.07 10.73
N LEU A 162 6.37 3.05 10.30
CA LEU A 162 7.51 2.56 11.10
C LEU A 162 8.51 3.69 11.31
N TYR A 163 8.71 4.13 12.55
CA TYR A 163 9.56 5.26 12.90
C TYR A 163 10.88 4.81 13.54
N ASP A 164 12.02 5.28 13.02
CA ASP A 164 13.36 5.06 13.59
C ASP A 164 13.71 6.22 14.56
N PRO A 165 13.76 5.97 15.89
CA PRO A 165 14.04 7.00 16.88
C PRO A 165 15.51 7.42 16.95
N GLU A 166 16.45 6.58 16.52
CA GLU A 166 17.89 6.83 16.67
C GLU A 166 18.43 7.76 15.57
N HIS A 167 18.00 7.53 14.32
CA HIS A 167 18.66 8.15 13.17
C HIS A 167 17.89 9.31 12.54
N GLY A 168 16.68 9.63 13.03
CA GLY A 168 15.86 10.76 12.59
C GLY A 168 16.11 11.15 11.13
N LEU A 169 15.70 10.32 10.17
CA LEU A 169 16.12 10.47 8.76
C LEU A 169 15.82 11.86 8.19
N CYS A 170 16.87 12.60 7.81
CA CYS A 170 16.82 13.89 7.12
C CYS A 170 17.96 14.00 6.08
N ASP A 171 17.66 13.95 4.78
CA ASP A 171 18.55 14.55 3.78
C ASP A 171 18.39 16.09 3.80
N ARG A 172 19.33 16.68 4.52
CA ARG A 172 19.92 18.03 4.50
C ARG A 172 19.34 19.20 3.70
N ARG A 173 18.02 19.38 3.53
CA ARG A 173 17.52 20.68 3.04
C ARG A 173 16.50 21.51 3.82
N ARG A 174 15.81 21.08 4.89
CA ARG A 174 15.03 22.01 5.77
C ARG A 174 14.77 21.49 7.21
N PRO A 175 14.72 22.38 8.23
CA PRO A 175 14.48 22.02 9.62
C PRO A 175 12.97 21.96 9.94
N LEU A 176 12.57 20.91 10.65
CA LEU A 176 11.38 20.67 11.48
C LEU A 176 11.07 19.17 11.40
N GLY A 177 10.90 18.54 12.56
CA GLY A 177 10.87 17.09 12.77
C GLY A 177 9.92 16.34 11.84
N ARG A 178 10.32 15.13 11.42
CA ARG A 178 9.54 14.33 10.46
C ARG A 178 9.45 12.87 10.88
N VAL A 179 8.21 12.39 10.82
CA VAL A 179 7.76 11.01 10.92
C VAL A 179 8.07 10.30 9.60
N PHE A 180 8.47 9.02 9.66
CA PHE A 180 8.47 8.17 8.48
C PHE A 180 7.00 7.83 8.16
N CYS A 181 6.40 8.65 7.31
CA CYS A 181 5.05 8.43 6.81
C CYS A 181 5.21 8.03 5.34
N ILE A 182 5.08 6.75 5.02
CA ILE A 182 4.74 6.37 3.64
C ILE A 182 3.28 6.77 3.48
N ILE A 183 3.04 8.04 3.13
CA ILE A 183 1.76 8.42 2.53
C ILE A 183 1.88 8.00 1.08
N ALA A 184 1.14 6.96 0.67
CA ALA A 184 0.97 6.67 -0.74
C ALA A 184 0.49 7.95 -1.45
N PRO A 185 1.15 8.41 -2.52
CA PRO A 185 0.57 9.48 -3.32
C PRO A 185 -0.75 8.97 -3.89
N ASP A 186 -1.82 9.69 -3.57
CA ASP A 186 -3.16 9.59 -4.19
C ASP A 186 -2.99 9.31 -5.69
N ALA A 187 -3.38 8.12 -6.13
CA ALA A 187 -3.34 7.67 -7.52
C ALA A 187 -4.37 8.45 -8.35
N ARG A 188 -4.15 9.77 -8.49
CA ARG A 188 -4.82 10.56 -9.52
C ARG A 188 -4.16 10.20 -10.83
N LEU A 189 -4.83 9.33 -11.57
CA LEU A 189 -4.70 9.20 -13.02
C LEU A 189 -4.80 10.61 -13.64
N ARG A 190 -3.67 11.29 -13.80
CA ARG A 190 -3.60 12.45 -14.68
C ARG A 190 -3.51 11.89 -16.09
N GLY A 191 -4.65 11.82 -16.76
CA GLY A 191 -4.71 11.72 -18.21
C GLY A 191 -4.00 12.93 -18.80
N ASP A 192 -2.81 12.70 -19.35
CA ASP A 192 -2.10 13.70 -20.13
C ASP A 192 -2.71 13.72 -21.54
N HIS A 193 -3.73 14.55 -21.72
CA HIS A 193 -4.13 14.98 -23.06
C HIS A 193 -3.05 15.94 -23.57
N GLY A 194 -2.12 15.39 -24.36
CA GLY A 194 -1.12 16.15 -25.08
C GLY A 194 -1.75 17.19 -26.00
N SER A 195 -1.82 18.43 -25.55
CA SER A 195 -1.99 19.60 -26.41
C SER A 195 -0.61 20.05 -26.90
N SER A 196 -0.38 19.84 -28.18
CA SER A 196 0.79 20.28 -28.92
C SER A 196 0.94 21.81 -28.86
N ARG A 197 1.89 22.29 -28.06
CA ARG A 197 2.43 23.64 -28.19
C ARG A 197 3.75 23.59 -28.96
N THR A 198 3.65 23.96 -30.24
CA THR A 198 4.77 24.24 -31.13
C THR A 198 5.67 25.33 -30.52
N ARG A 199 6.94 25.00 -30.28
CA ARG A 199 7.98 25.97 -29.90
C ARG A 199 8.41 26.72 -31.16
N SER A 200 8.07 28.00 -31.24
CA SER A 200 8.66 28.95 -32.19
C SER A 200 10.12 29.24 -31.79
N SER A 201 11.05 28.92 -32.68
CA SER A 201 12.48 29.25 -32.57
C SER A 201 12.73 30.68 -33.02
N VAL A 202 13.18 31.54 -32.10
CA VAL A 202 13.73 32.87 -32.42
C VAL A 202 15.26 32.79 -32.40
N PRO A 203 15.97 33.07 -33.50
CA PRO A 203 17.41 33.16 -33.48
C PRO A 203 17.86 34.57 -33.07
N ARG A 204 18.75 34.66 -32.07
CA ARG A 204 19.53 35.86 -31.78
C ARG A 204 20.71 35.93 -32.77
N SER A 205 20.84 37.02 -33.53
CA SER A 205 21.99 37.94 -33.44
C SER A 205 22.08 38.88 -34.64
N ARG A 206 22.35 40.16 -34.33
CA ARG A 206 23.42 41.03 -34.86
C ARG A 206 22.93 42.47 -34.96
N ARG A 207 23.43 43.34 -34.07
CA ARG A 207 23.59 44.77 -34.36
C ARG A 207 24.91 44.95 -35.12
N PRO A 208 24.94 45.86 -36.10
CA PRO A 208 26.06 46.77 -36.15
C PRO A 208 25.66 48.23 -36.44
N ARG A 209 26.37 49.11 -35.72
CA ARG A 209 26.61 50.56 -35.89
C ARG A 209 25.42 51.50 -35.80
#